data_AF-A0A976E0Y7-F1
#
_entry.id   AF-A0A976E0Y7-F1
#
_cell.length_a   1.000
_cell.length_b   1.000
_cell.length_c   1.000
_cell.angle_alpha   90.00
_cell.angle_beta   90.00
_cell.angle_gamma   90.00
#
_symmetry.space_group_name_H-M   'P 1'
#
loop_
_entity.id
_entity.type
_entity.pdbx_description
1 polymer ?
#
loop_
_entity_poly.entity_id
_entity_poly.type
_entity_poly.pdbx_seq_one_letter_code
_entity_poly.pdbx_strand_id
1 'polypeptide(L)'
;ASASAWSKALLDNAARPSGAIVYKGVDGQSSLSSDQYERLVGEMEAHHQGARNAGRPMLLEGGLDWKPMGFSPSDMEFQKTKEAAAREIAIAFGIPPMLLGIPGDATYANYQEANRAFYRLTVLPLATKVLADLAHWLSVFAGGEVELRPDLDQVPALAVERDQQWARVGAAEFLTVAEKRMLLGLPKLAEGE
;
A
#
# COMPACT_ATOMS: atom_id res chain seq x y z
N ALA A 1 -9.62 9.07 6.11
CA ALA A 1 -9.31 9.64 7.45
C ALA A 1 -10.20 9.04 8.55
N SER A 2 -11.51 8.96 8.34
CA SER A 2 -12.48 8.44 9.33
C SER A 2 -12.21 7.00 9.77
N ALA A 3 -11.74 6.14 8.86
CA ALA A 3 -11.48 4.75 9.21
C ALA A 3 -10.31 4.60 10.22
N SER A 4 -9.18 5.26 9.97
CA SER A 4 -8.05 5.24 10.91
C SER A 4 -8.39 5.93 12.23
N ALA A 5 -9.19 7.00 12.20
CA ALA A 5 -9.65 7.69 13.41
C ALA A 5 -10.61 6.82 14.25
N TRP A 6 -11.51 6.07 13.60
CA TRP A 6 -12.39 5.13 14.29
C TRP A 6 -11.62 3.93 14.84
N SER A 7 -10.63 3.39 14.13
CA SER A 7 -9.77 2.32 14.67
C SER A 7 -8.94 2.80 15.86
N LYS A 8 -8.43 4.04 15.81
CA LYS A 8 -7.74 4.65 16.94
C LYS A 8 -8.71 4.87 18.11
N ALA A 9 -9.90 5.42 17.87
CA ALA A 9 -10.91 5.62 18.90
C ALA A 9 -11.43 4.30 19.47
N LEU A 10 -11.48 3.23 18.69
CA LEU A 10 -11.78 1.89 19.15
C LEU A 10 -10.62 1.34 20.00
N LEU A 11 -9.37 1.52 19.61
CA LEU A 11 -8.23 1.06 20.42
C LEU A 11 -8.07 1.90 21.72
N ASP A 12 -8.33 3.20 21.65
CA ASP A 12 -8.20 4.14 22.77
C ASP A 12 -9.40 4.03 23.74
N ASN A 13 -10.63 3.82 23.24
CA ASN A 13 -11.85 3.78 24.08
C ASN A 13 -12.45 2.38 24.25
N ALA A 14 -12.16 1.43 23.36
CA ALA A 14 -12.54 0.04 23.60
C ALA A 14 -11.43 -0.57 24.46
N ALA A 15 -11.58 -0.39 25.77
CA ALA A 15 -11.10 -1.34 26.76
C ALA A 15 -11.73 -2.71 26.44
N ARG A 16 -11.23 -3.37 25.40
CA ARG A 16 -11.71 -4.68 24.99
C ARG A 16 -11.10 -5.69 25.94
N PRO A 17 -11.90 -6.31 26.81
CA PRO A 17 -11.39 -7.44 27.56
C PRO A 17 -11.03 -8.52 26.54
N SER A 18 -9.84 -9.12 26.67
CA SER A 18 -9.38 -10.22 25.81
C SER A 18 -10.29 -11.46 25.88
N GLY A 19 -11.13 -11.51 26.90
CA GLY A 19 -12.26 -12.40 27.05
C GLY A 19 -13.03 -12.06 28.32
N ALA A 20 -14.18 -12.68 28.49
CA ALA A 20 -14.99 -12.53 29.70
C ALA A 20 -15.12 -13.89 30.39
N ILE A 21 -14.92 -13.91 31.70
CA ILE A 21 -15.29 -15.05 32.54
C ILE A 21 -16.77 -14.88 32.90
N VAL A 22 -17.58 -15.83 32.46
CA VAL A 22 -19.01 -15.88 32.76
C VAL A 22 -19.23 -16.96 33.81
N TYR A 23 -19.72 -16.58 34.98
CA TYR A 23 -20.11 -17.52 36.02
C TYR A 23 -21.60 -17.84 35.91
N LYS A 24 -21.93 -19.13 35.74
CA LYS A 24 -23.30 -19.64 35.81
C LYS A 24 -23.41 -20.54 37.04
N GLY A 25 -23.92 -19.99 38.14
CA GLY A 25 -24.17 -20.76 39.37
C GLY A 25 -25.21 -21.87 39.16
N VAL A 26 -25.25 -22.80 40.10
CA VAL A 26 -26.29 -23.83 40.18
C VAL A 26 -27.59 -23.10 40.56
N ASP A 27 -28.64 -23.23 39.73
CA ASP A 27 -29.96 -22.60 39.91
C ASP A 27 -30.13 -21.10 39.56
N GLY A 28 -29.25 -20.54 38.70
CA GLY A 28 -29.48 -19.21 38.09
C GLY A 28 -29.27 -18.00 39.02
N GLN A 29 -28.92 -18.24 40.29
CA GLN A 29 -28.40 -17.21 41.18
C GLN A 29 -26.93 -16.93 40.83
N SER A 30 -26.64 -15.67 40.56
CA SER A 30 -25.60 -15.24 39.63
C SER A 30 -24.64 -14.22 40.27
N SER A 31 -24.02 -14.60 41.38
CA SER A 31 -22.93 -13.79 41.97
C SER A 31 -21.96 -14.66 42.77
N LEU A 32 -20.67 -14.45 42.55
CA LEU A 32 -19.60 -14.96 43.41
C LEU A 32 -19.63 -14.24 44.76
N SER A 33 -19.20 -14.90 45.84
CA SER A 33 -18.93 -14.18 47.09
C SER A 33 -17.76 -13.21 46.90
N SER A 34 -17.66 -12.18 47.76
CA SER A 34 -16.54 -11.23 47.75
C SER A 34 -15.18 -11.93 47.75
N ASP A 35 -15.05 -12.93 48.60
CA ASP A 35 -13.80 -13.66 48.82
C ASP A 35 -13.42 -14.52 47.60
N GLN A 36 -14.42 -15.10 46.93
CA GLN A 36 -14.23 -15.85 45.69
C GLN A 36 -13.86 -14.92 44.52
N TYR A 37 -14.47 -13.73 44.47
CA TYR A 37 -14.18 -12.73 43.46
C TYR A 37 -12.74 -12.20 43.60
N GLU A 38 -12.33 -11.79 44.81
CA GLU A 38 -10.97 -11.29 45.05
C GLU A 38 -9.90 -12.34 44.76
N ARG A 39 -10.15 -13.61 45.12
CA ARG A 39 -9.25 -14.71 44.77
C ARG A 39 -9.14 -14.90 43.26
N LEU A 40 -10.25 -14.88 42.54
CA LEU A 40 -10.27 -15.06 41.07
C LEU A 40 -9.53 -13.91 40.37
N VAL A 41 -9.73 -12.66 40.83
CA VAL A 41 -9.01 -11.49 40.32
C VAL A 41 -7.50 -11.63 40.58
N GLY A 42 -7.10 -12.04 41.79
CA GLY A 42 -5.69 -12.25 42.14
C GLY A 42 -5.02 -13.35 41.31
N GLU A 43 -5.69 -14.50 41.10
CA GLU A 43 -5.18 -15.57 40.24
C GLU A 43 -5.06 -15.12 38.77
N MET A 44 -6.03 -14.33 38.27
CA MET A 44 -5.97 -13.75 36.92
C MET A 44 -4.79 -12.79 36.73
N GLU A 45 -4.60 -11.85 37.65
CA GLU A 45 -3.50 -10.89 37.60
C GLU A 45 -2.13 -11.57 37.67
N ALA A 46 -1.99 -12.58 38.54
CA ALA A 46 -0.72 -13.26 38.72
C ALA A 46 -0.35 -14.23 37.57
N HIS A 47 -1.34 -14.94 37.01
CA HIS A 47 -1.07 -16.09 36.15
C HIS A 47 -1.55 -15.96 34.71
N HIS A 48 -2.42 -15.00 34.40
CA HIS A 48 -3.02 -14.90 33.07
C HIS A 48 -2.94 -13.48 32.45
N GLN A 49 -2.51 -12.47 33.21
CA GLN A 49 -2.20 -11.14 32.67
C GLN A 49 -0.73 -11.01 32.22
N GLY A 50 -0.52 -10.19 31.18
CA GLY A 50 0.81 -9.83 30.67
C GLY A 50 1.39 -10.81 29.64
N ALA A 51 2.33 -10.32 28.83
CA ALA A 51 2.92 -11.06 27.70
C ALA A 51 3.59 -12.38 28.11
N ARG A 52 4.14 -12.45 29.34
CA ARG A 52 4.81 -13.65 29.88
C ARG A 52 3.86 -14.81 30.20
N ASN A 53 2.58 -14.51 30.41
CA ASN A 53 1.56 -15.49 30.79
C ASN A 53 0.64 -15.89 29.61
N ALA A 54 0.95 -15.40 28.40
CA ALA A 54 0.18 -15.71 27.19
C ALA A 54 0.20 -17.22 26.90
N GLY A 55 -0.97 -17.80 26.64
CA GLY A 55 -1.12 -19.21 26.29
C GLY A 55 -1.13 -20.20 27.46
N ARG A 56 -1.13 -19.73 28.72
CA ARG A 56 -1.27 -20.62 29.88
C ARG A 56 -2.70 -21.20 29.95
N PRO A 57 -2.86 -22.53 30.02
CA PRO A 57 -4.17 -23.14 30.20
C PRO A 57 -4.84 -22.65 31.48
N MET A 58 -6.10 -22.23 31.38
CA MET A 58 -6.91 -21.79 32.53
C MET A 58 -7.88 -22.91 32.90
N LEU A 59 -7.81 -23.38 34.15
CA LEU A 59 -8.77 -24.33 34.68
C LEU A 59 -9.98 -23.57 35.21
N LEU A 60 -11.17 -23.97 34.75
CA LEU A 60 -12.43 -23.34 35.13
C LEU A 60 -13.32 -24.40 35.82
N GLU A 61 -13.77 -24.09 37.03
CA GLU A 61 -14.60 -24.98 37.84
C GLU A 61 -15.96 -24.34 38.15
N GLY A 62 -16.94 -25.16 38.56
CA GLY A 62 -18.17 -24.67 39.18
C GLY A 62 -19.09 -23.81 38.30
N GLY A 63 -19.05 -23.96 36.97
CA GLY A 63 -19.88 -23.19 36.04
C GLY A 63 -19.24 -21.89 35.53
N LEU A 64 -17.93 -21.70 35.77
CA LEU A 64 -17.13 -20.68 35.09
C LEU A 64 -16.88 -21.07 33.62
N ASP A 65 -17.11 -20.13 32.71
CA ASP A 65 -16.91 -20.27 31.27
C ASP A 65 -16.10 -19.09 30.73
N TRP A 66 -15.00 -19.36 30.01
CA TRP A 66 -14.20 -18.33 29.37
C TRP A 66 -14.66 -18.13 27.93
N LYS A 67 -15.17 -16.94 27.64
CA LYS A 67 -15.53 -16.54 26.28
C LYS A 67 -14.42 -15.67 25.70
N PRO A 68 -13.60 -16.20 24.77
CA PRO A 68 -12.59 -15.38 24.10
C PRO A 68 -13.29 -14.32 23.28
N MET A 69 -12.91 -13.06 23.50
CA MET A 69 -13.36 -11.95 22.68
C MET A 69 -12.29 -11.73 21.62
N GLY A 70 -12.36 -12.52 20.54
CA GLY A 70 -11.51 -12.35 19.35
C GLY A 70 -11.85 -11.06 18.59
N PHE A 71 -11.16 -10.82 17.47
CA PHE A 71 -11.58 -9.75 16.55
C PHE A 71 -13.05 -9.96 16.17
N SER A 72 -13.86 -8.93 16.38
CA SER A 72 -15.26 -8.98 15.96
C SER A 72 -15.29 -9.05 14.43
N PRO A 73 -16.23 -9.79 13.82
CA PRO A 73 -16.48 -9.74 12.38
C PRO A 73 -16.52 -8.31 11.82
N SER A 74 -17.04 -7.35 12.61
CA SER A 74 -17.09 -5.92 12.26
C SER A 74 -15.71 -5.29 12.08
N ASP A 75 -14.68 -5.71 12.82
CA ASP A 75 -13.34 -5.12 12.72
C ASP A 75 -12.58 -5.65 11.50
N MET A 76 -12.79 -6.93 11.19
CA MET A 76 -12.22 -7.54 9.98
C MET A 76 -12.87 -6.93 8.73
N GLU A 77 -14.18 -6.72 8.75
CA GLU A 77 -14.88 -6.01 7.67
C GLU A 77 -14.38 -4.57 7.53
N PHE A 78 -14.06 -3.91 8.64
CA PHE A 78 -13.50 -2.58 8.64
C PHE A 78 -12.08 -2.50 8.05
N GLN A 79 -11.21 -3.47 8.37
CA GLN A 79 -9.89 -3.55 7.77
C GLN A 79 -9.99 -3.73 6.24
N LYS A 80 -10.87 -4.63 5.78
CA LYS A 80 -11.12 -4.85 4.35
C LYS A 80 -11.65 -3.60 3.65
N THR A 81 -12.59 -2.88 4.27
CA THR A 81 -13.14 -1.63 3.69
C THR A 81 -12.09 -0.51 3.66
N LYS A 82 -11.21 -0.43 4.67
CA LYS A 82 -10.08 0.51 4.67
C LYS A 82 -9.09 0.21 3.54
N GLU A 83 -8.77 -1.06 3.31
CA GLU A 83 -7.89 -1.49 2.22
C GLU A 83 -8.52 -1.22 0.84
N ALA A 84 -9.82 -1.48 0.68
CA ALA A 84 -10.57 -1.16 -0.52
C ALA A 84 -10.55 0.35 -0.81
N ALA A 85 -10.83 1.19 0.20
CA ALA A 85 -10.77 2.64 0.06
C ALA A 85 -9.36 3.14 -0.29
N ALA A 86 -8.30 2.56 0.31
CA ALA A 86 -6.93 2.90 -0.06
C ALA A 86 -6.63 2.58 -1.54
N ARG A 87 -7.16 1.45 -2.04
CA ARG A 87 -7.04 1.05 -3.44
C ARG A 87 -7.80 1.99 -4.38
N GLU A 88 -9.01 2.39 -4.03
CA GLU A 88 -9.80 3.37 -4.81
C GLU A 88 -9.08 4.71 -4.93
N ILE A 89 -8.49 5.20 -3.84
CA ILE A 89 -7.70 6.44 -3.84
C ILE A 89 -6.49 6.29 -4.77
N ALA A 90 -5.76 5.17 -4.68
CA ALA A 90 -4.60 4.92 -5.55
C ALA A 90 -4.99 4.95 -7.04
N ILE A 91 -6.10 4.31 -7.40
CA ILE A 91 -6.64 4.30 -8.77
C ILE A 91 -7.02 5.70 -9.24
N ALA A 92 -7.63 6.51 -8.37
CA ALA A 92 -7.99 7.89 -8.71
C ALA A 92 -6.77 8.76 -9.09
N PHE A 93 -5.62 8.51 -8.47
CA PHE A 93 -4.35 9.16 -8.82
C PHE A 93 -3.58 8.44 -9.94
N GLY A 94 -4.09 7.33 -10.47
CA GLY A 94 -3.40 6.53 -11.47
C GLY A 94 -2.14 5.84 -10.95
N ILE A 95 -2.03 5.62 -9.63
CA ILE A 95 -0.88 4.96 -9.00
C ILE A 95 -1.25 3.48 -8.79
N PRO A 96 -0.48 2.52 -9.35
CA PRO A 96 -0.66 1.11 -9.06
C PRO A 96 -0.56 0.81 -7.55
N PRO A 97 -1.56 0.15 -6.93
CA PRO A 97 -1.60 -0.11 -5.48
C PRO A 97 -0.36 -0.84 -4.95
N MET A 98 0.25 -1.69 -5.76
CA MET A 98 1.47 -2.44 -5.41
C MET A 98 2.68 -1.55 -5.19
N LEU A 99 2.77 -0.38 -5.85
CA LEU A 99 3.85 0.60 -5.61
C LEU A 99 3.68 1.31 -4.26
N LEU A 100 2.46 1.37 -3.74
CA LEU A 100 2.12 1.97 -2.45
C LEU A 100 2.19 0.96 -1.29
N GLY A 101 2.56 -0.29 -1.56
CA GLY A 101 2.60 -1.36 -0.55
C GLY A 101 1.22 -1.78 -0.04
N ILE A 102 0.15 -1.45 -0.77
CA ILE A 102 -1.21 -1.89 -0.42
C ILE A 102 -1.29 -3.41 -0.66
N PRO A 103 -1.74 -4.20 0.33
CA PRO A 103 -1.82 -5.66 0.21
C PRO A 103 -2.61 -6.11 -1.02
N GLY A 104 -2.09 -7.16 -1.69
CA GLY A 104 -2.66 -7.77 -2.88
C GLY A 104 -1.67 -8.74 -3.53
N ASP A 105 -2.07 -9.37 -4.62
CA ASP A 105 -1.23 -10.34 -5.35
C ASP A 105 -0.13 -9.61 -6.14
N ALA A 106 1.00 -9.34 -5.46
CA ALA A 106 2.18 -8.72 -6.04
C ALA A 106 3.29 -9.75 -6.27
N THR A 107 3.60 -10.02 -7.54
CA THR A 107 4.82 -10.74 -7.96
C THR A 107 5.85 -9.77 -8.51
N TYR A 108 7.13 -10.16 -8.60
CA TYR A 108 8.18 -9.32 -9.17
C TYR A 108 7.91 -8.90 -10.62
N ALA A 109 7.35 -9.80 -11.44
CA ALA A 109 6.97 -9.51 -12.82
C ALA A 109 5.89 -8.42 -12.87
N ASN A 110 4.84 -8.57 -12.06
CA ASN A 110 3.76 -7.59 -11.96
C ASN A 110 4.28 -6.22 -11.49
N TYR A 111 5.28 -6.19 -10.59
CA TYR A 111 5.87 -4.94 -10.10
C TYR A 111 6.60 -4.16 -11.21
N GLN A 112 7.42 -4.84 -12.02
CA GLN A 112 8.14 -4.20 -13.12
C GLN A 112 7.19 -3.62 -14.16
N GLU A 113 6.13 -4.36 -14.51
CA GLU A 113 5.10 -3.90 -15.45
C GLU A 113 4.29 -2.73 -14.86
N ALA A 114 3.91 -2.80 -13.59
CA ALA A 114 3.18 -1.73 -12.93
C ALA A 114 3.99 -0.44 -12.83
N ASN A 115 5.30 -0.53 -12.52
CA ASN A 115 6.17 0.65 -12.50
C ASN A 115 6.22 1.31 -13.88
N ARG A 116 6.36 0.53 -14.95
CA ARG A 116 6.33 1.06 -16.32
C ARG A 116 4.97 1.68 -16.68
N ALA A 117 3.87 1.00 -16.34
CA ALA A 117 2.52 1.50 -16.57
C ALA A 117 2.27 2.82 -15.84
N PHE A 118 2.76 2.95 -14.60
CA PHE A 118 2.68 4.19 -13.82
C PHE A 118 3.37 5.37 -14.53
N TYR A 119 4.59 5.16 -15.03
CA TYR A 119 5.29 6.22 -15.77
C TYR A 119 4.56 6.59 -17.06
N ARG A 120 4.08 5.61 -17.83
CA ARG A 120 3.40 5.86 -19.11
C ARG A 120 2.03 6.53 -18.98
N LEU A 121 1.22 6.06 -18.05
CA LEU A 121 -0.19 6.48 -17.95
C LEU A 121 -0.38 7.71 -17.07
N THR A 122 0.54 7.97 -16.14
CA THR A 122 0.36 9.00 -15.11
C THR A 122 1.49 10.02 -15.12
N VAL A 123 2.74 9.58 -14.92
CA VAL A 123 3.87 10.51 -14.70
C VAL A 123 4.21 11.29 -15.97
N LEU A 124 4.40 10.61 -17.10
CA LEU A 124 4.80 11.26 -18.35
C LEU A 124 3.72 12.22 -18.89
N PRO A 125 2.43 11.85 -18.96
CA PRO A 125 1.40 12.79 -19.41
C PRO A 125 1.32 14.04 -18.52
N LEU A 126 1.45 13.87 -17.20
CA LEU A 126 1.45 14.99 -16.26
C LEU A 126 2.69 15.88 -16.45
N ALA A 127 3.87 15.27 -16.56
CA ALA A 127 5.13 15.98 -16.79
C ALA A 127 5.11 16.73 -18.13
N THR A 128 4.64 16.10 -19.21
CA THR A 128 4.49 16.73 -20.53
C THR A 128 3.53 17.91 -20.47
N LYS A 129 2.40 17.80 -19.76
CA LYS A 129 1.47 18.92 -19.59
C LYS A 129 2.14 20.10 -18.88
N VAL A 130 2.81 19.85 -17.76
CA VAL A 130 3.50 20.90 -16.99
C VAL A 130 4.63 21.53 -17.80
N LEU A 131 5.42 20.72 -18.51
CA LEU A 131 6.50 21.20 -19.35
C LEU A 131 5.99 22.00 -20.55
N ALA A 132 4.85 21.63 -21.15
CA ALA A 132 4.23 22.39 -22.22
C ALA A 132 3.76 23.78 -21.74
N ASP A 133 3.12 23.85 -20.56
CA ASP A 133 2.69 25.11 -19.96
C ASP A 133 3.89 26.01 -19.63
N LEU A 134 4.96 25.43 -19.07
CA LEU A 134 6.22 26.13 -18.80
C LEU A 134 6.91 26.60 -20.08
N ALA A 135 6.95 25.76 -21.11
CA ALA A 135 7.55 26.08 -22.40
C ALA A 135 6.83 27.25 -23.07
N HIS A 136 5.49 27.25 -23.03
CA HIS A 136 4.67 28.35 -23.53
C HIS A 136 4.95 29.65 -22.77
N TRP A 137 4.98 29.59 -21.43
CA TRP A 137 5.28 30.74 -20.59
C TRP A 137 6.68 31.31 -20.87
N LEU A 138 7.70 30.45 -21.00
CA LEU A 138 9.07 30.86 -21.31
C LEU A 138 9.23 31.44 -22.72
N SER A 139 8.45 30.96 -23.69
CA SER A 139 8.50 31.44 -25.08
C SER A 139 8.20 32.94 -25.18
N VAL A 140 7.36 33.47 -24.29
CA VAL A 140 7.05 34.90 -24.19
C VAL A 140 8.30 35.73 -23.83
N PHE A 141 9.18 35.20 -22.99
CA PHE A 141 10.39 35.90 -22.53
C PHE A 141 11.59 35.65 -23.44
N ALA A 142 11.66 34.48 -24.09
CA ALA A 142 12.79 34.09 -24.92
C ALA A 142 12.79 34.75 -26.31
N GLY A 143 11.68 35.38 -26.71
CA GLY A 143 11.55 35.99 -28.05
C GLY A 143 11.48 34.95 -29.19
N GLY A 144 11.15 33.70 -28.87
CA GLY A 144 11.04 32.58 -29.79
C GLY A 144 10.34 31.38 -29.15
N GLU A 145 9.88 30.43 -29.97
CA GLU A 145 9.26 29.21 -29.47
C GLU A 145 10.29 28.34 -28.73
N VAL A 146 10.01 28.07 -27.46
CA VAL A 146 10.76 27.15 -26.61
C VAL A 146 9.98 25.85 -26.54
N GLU A 147 10.68 24.73 -26.73
CA GLU A 147 10.11 23.39 -26.54
C GLU A 147 10.82 22.68 -25.37
N LEU A 148 10.04 22.17 -24.42
CA LEU A 148 10.53 21.36 -23.31
C LEU A 148 9.88 19.98 -23.38
N ARG A 149 10.71 18.93 -23.36
CA ARG A 149 10.26 17.54 -23.34
C ARG A 149 10.99 16.76 -22.24
N PRO A 150 10.31 15.80 -21.59
CA PRO A 150 10.98 14.92 -20.65
C PRO A 150 11.97 14.01 -21.39
N ASP A 151 13.17 13.87 -20.85
CA ASP A 151 14.17 12.91 -21.35
C ASP A 151 13.80 11.50 -20.88
N LEU A 152 13.27 10.70 -21.81
CA LEU A 152 12.85 9.33 -21.55
C LEU A 152 14.03 8.37 -21.38
N ASP A 153 15.20 8.69 -21.92
CA ASP A 153 16.38 7.81 -21.87
C ASP A 153 16.96 7.75 -20.46
N GLN A 154 16.75 8.82 -19.68
CA GLN A 154 17.17 8.91 -18.28
C GLN A 154 16.17 8.30 -17.29
N VAL A 155 15.04 7.74 -17.74
CA VAL A 155 14.03 7.13 -16.86
C VAL A 155 14.28 5.62 -16.73
N PRO A 156 14.78 5.11 -15.58
CA PRO A 156 15.14 3.69 -15.45
C PRO A 156 13.94 2.74 -15.61
N ALA A 157 12.73 3.20 -15.28
CA ALA A 157 11.50 2.42 -15.41
C ALA A 157 11.15 2.08 -16.88
N LEU A 158 11.70 2.83 -17.85
CA LEU A 158 11.45 2.64 -19.28
C LEU A 158 12.61 1.94 -20.01
N ALA A 159 13.67 1.57 -19.29
CA ALA A 159 14.88 0.97 -19.86
C ALA A 159 14.59 -0.25 -20.74
N VAL A 160 13.68 -1.13 -20.31
CA VAL A 160 13.34 -2.34 -21.08
C VAL A 160 12.69 -2.02 -22.43
N GLU A 161 11.85 -0.98 -22.51
CA GLU A 161 11.23 -0.57 -23.78
C GLU A 161 12.25 0.07 -24.71
N ARG A 162 13.13 0.88 -24.13
CA ARG A 162 14.26 1.47 -24.84
C ARG A 162 15.15 0.37 -25.42
N ASP A 163 15.51 -0.63 -24.64
CA ASP A 163 16.36 -1.73 -25.08
C ASP A 163 15.69 -2.52 -26.23
N GLN A 164 14.37 -2.74 -26.16
CA GLN A 164 13.60 -3.34 -27.25
C GLN A 164 13.55 -2.45 -28.52
N GLN A 165 13.41 -1.13 -28.35
CA GLN A 165 13.44 -0.19 -29.47
C GLN A 165 14.81 -0.16 -30.13
N TRP A 166 15.87 -0.06 -29.34
CA TRP A 166 17.25 -0.05 -29.80
C TRP A 166 17.61 -1.33 -30.53
N ALA A 167 17.22 -2.50 -30.00
CA ALA A 167 17.44 -3.78 -30.66
C ALA A 167 16.73 -3.85 -32.03
N ARG A 168 15.46 -3.41 -32.10
CA ARG A 168 14.67 -3.41 -33.34
C ARG A 168 15.24 -2.46 -34.39
N VAL A 169 15.65 -1.25 -34.01
CA VAL A 169 16.24 -0.27 -34.94
C VAL A 169 17.65 -0.72 -35.36
N GLY A 170 18.43 -1.27 -34.43
CA GLY A 170 19.77 -1.81 -34.70
C GLY A 170 19.74 -2.93 -35.74
N ALA A 171 18.81 -3.88 -35.59
CA ALA A 171 18.64 -5.03 -36.48
C ALA A 171 18.03 -4.70 -37.86
N ALA A 172 17.49 -3.49 -38.06
CA ALA A 172 16.93 -3.08 -39.34
C ALA A 172 18.04 -2.78 -40.37
N GLU A 173 18.51 -3.78 -41.10
CA GLU A 173 19.62 -3.65 -42.07
C GLU A 173 19.31 -2.73 -43.26
N PHE A 174 18.02 -2.52 -43.57
CA PHE A 174 17.57 -1.66 -44.67
C PHE A 174 17.70 -0.15 -44.37
N LEU A 175 17.99 0.25 -43.12
CA LEU A 175 18.15 1.63 -42.71
C LEU A 175 19.62 2.04 -42.67
N THR A 176 19.91 3.25 -43.13
CA THR A 176 21.23 3.87 -42.97
C THR A 176 21.51 4.20 -41.50
N VAL A 177 22.80 4.36 -41.16
CA VAL A 177 23.22 4.77 -39.80
C VAL A 177 22.59 6.11 -39.41
N ALA A 178 22.49 7.05 -40.35
CA ALA A 178 21.87 8.35 -40.12
C ALA A 178 20.37 8.23 -39.78
N GLU A 179 19.62 7.40 -40.52
CA GLU A 179 18.21 7.14 -40.24
C GLU A 179 18.01 6.45 -38.90
N LYS A 180 18.86 5.45 -38.58
CA LYS A 180 18.82 4.77 -37.27
C LYS A 180 19.05 5.75 -36.12
N ARG A 181 20.05 6.64 -36.23
CA ARG A 181 20.32 7.66 -35.21
C ARG A 181 19.16 8.63 -35.03
N MET A 182 18.55 9.08 -36.11
CA MET A 182 17.36 9.95 -36.03
C MET A 182 16.17 9.24 -35.36
N LEU A 183 15.92 7.95 -35.69
CA LEU A 183 14.87 7.16 -35.05
C LEU A 183 15.10 6.91 -33.54
N LEU A 184 16.37 6.94 -33.11
CA LEU A 184 16.76 6.82 -31.71
C LEU A 184 16.93 8.18 -31.01
N GLY A 185 16.62 9.31 -31.68
CA GLY A 185 16.75 10.64 -31.09
C GLY A 185 18.19 11.13 -30.89
N LEU A 186 19.17 10.44 -31.47
CA LEU A 186 20.59 10.81 -31.36
C LEU A 186 20.94 11.92 -32.36
N PRO A 187 21.89 12.82 -32.00
CA PRO A 187 22.34 13.85 -32.91
C PRO A 187 22.96 13.24 -34.17
N LYS A 188 22.76 13.91 -35.32
CA LYS A 188 23.44 13.57 -36.57
C LYS A 188 24.96 13.61 -36.32
N LEU A 189 25.67 12.62 -36.85
CA LEU A 189 27.12 12.71 -36.92
C LEU A 189 27.45 13.88 -37.84
N ALA A 190 28.39 14.75 -37.43
CA ALA A 190 28.96 15.72 -38.35
C ALA A 190 29.57 14.94 -39.51
N GLU A 191 29.22 15.28 -40.75
CA GLU A 191 29.82 14.66 -41.92
C GLU A 191 31.30 15.04 -41.97
N GLY A 192 32.18 14.08 -41.64
CA GLY A 192 33.59 14.02 -42.03
C GLY A 192 34.59 14.77 -41.15
N GLU A 193 35.40 14.00 -40.41
CA GLU A 193 36.82 13.79 -40.78
C GLU A 193 37.02 12.32 -41.15
#